data_AF-A0A353F8S6-F1
#
_entry.id   AF-A0A353F8S6-F1
#
_cell.length_a   1.000
_cell.length_b   1.000
_cell.length_c   1.000
_cell.angle_alpha   90.00
_cell.angle_beta   90.00
_cell.angle_gamma   90.00
#
_symmetry.space_group_name_H-M   'P 1'
#
loop_
_entity.id
_entity.type
_entity.pdbx_description
1 polymer ?
#
loop_
_entity_poly.entity_id
_entity_poly.type
_entity_poly.pdbx_seq_one_letter_code
_entity_poly.pdbx_strand_id
1 'polypeptide(L)'
;DFTGASFKGVKPNILVAPGLGYSLGDSGFRLRGDFTLATMNGDNDRDFYETSFYEGLLTAQYDVVNLFGDSDFKLYLTAGAGLLFYYSKLYDIQTRSRISESPIPSESSFSANPVLAGGFEMGYPLSQNLEINLGFVERALIGNDYMDAFASGSSDDLYGNLTVGLTFYLKDKKDVNMVEMDRSKYNRLISTIDSLENTSNQGDPEEIARLEMESKDKDVKIQILENELDSLRAKVVKIDTEKRNIPPAPDSEALLSSPRYRIIVASLPSRTMAQRWIDRSNLDKSEMIIVYVSDLNTYRVIYKSYDSYEAARKEQQQVKSVVSDAWIKKF
;
A
#
# COMPACT_ATOMS: atom_id res chain seq x y z
N ASP A 1 -7.90 -42.87 -10.39
CA ASP A 1 -7.07 -42.14 -11.39
C ASP A 1 -7.91 -41.07 -12.08
N PHE A 2 -7.55 -39.79 -11.95
CA PHE A 2 -8.36 -38.61 -12.34
C PHE A 2 -8.06 -38.08 -13.76
N THR A 3 -7.47 -38.89 -14.63
CA THR A 3 -6.72 -38.42 -15.81
C THR A 3 -7.52 -38.37 -17.13
N GLY A 4 -8.73 -38.95 -17.18
CA GLY A 4 -9.58 -38.99 -18.39
C GLY A 4 -10.85 -38.16 -18.27
N ALA A 5 -11.08 -37.25 -19.23
CA ALA A 5 -12.32 -36.50 -19.42
C ALA A 5 -12.73 -36.50 -20.92
N SER A 6 -12.76 -37.68 -21.54
CA SER A 6 -12.97 -37.85 -22.98
C SER A 6 -14.45 -38.02 -23.36
N PHE A 7 -15.26 -38.44 -22.40
CA PHE A 7 -16.69 -38.68 -22.59
C PHE A 7 -17.49 -37.37 -22.59
N LYS A 8 -18.14 -37.05 -23.71
CA LYS A 8 -18.93 -35.81 -23.89
C LYS A 8 -20.17 -35.70 -22.98
N GLY A 9 -20.54 -36.77 -22.27
CA GLY A 9 -21.65 -36.77 -21.32
C GLY A 9 -21.28 -36.31 -19.91
N VAL A 10 -19.99 -36.11 -19.63
CA VAL A 10 -19.49 -35.72 -18.32
C VAL A 10 -19.77 -34.23 -18.07
N LYS A 11 -20.29 -33.90 -16.88
CA LYS A 11 -20.50 -32.50 -16.46
C LYS A 11 -19.15 -31.81 -16.23
N PRO A 12 -19.05 -30.48 -16.43
CA PRO A 12 -17.82 -29.77 -16.16
C PRO A 12 -17.41 -29.89 -14.68
N ASN A 13 -16.11 -30.03 -14.43
CA ASN A 13 -15.56 -29.99 -13.09
C ASN A 13 -15.54 -28.54 -12.62
N ILE A 14 -16.29 -28.25 -11.57
CA ILE A 14 -16.49 -26.91 -11.03
C ILE A 14 -16.36 -27.00 -9.53
N LEU A 15 -15.64 -26.03 -8.96
CA LEU A 15 -15.62 -25.81 -7.53
C LEU A 15 -15.85 -24.34 -7.18
N VAL A 16 -16.45 -24.12 -6.02
CA VAL A 16 -16.64 -22.81 -5.39
C VAL A 16 -16.14 -22.92 -3.96
N ALA A 17 -15.21 -22.06 -3.58
CA ALA A 17 -14.55 -22.11 -2.27
C ALA A 17 -14.54 -20.72 -1.60
N PRO A 18 -15.63 -20.32 -0.93
CA PRO A 18 -15.58 -19.20 0.01
C PRO A 18 -14.65 -19.52 1.18
N GLY A 19 -13.92 -18.51 1.64
CA GLY A 19 -13.02 -18.65 2.77
C GLY A 19 -12.85 -17.36 3.54
N LEU A 20 -12.40 -17.50 4.79
CA LEU A 20 -12.03 -16.40 5.66
C LEU A 20 -10.59 -16.62 6.12
N GLY A 21 -9.78 -15.58 6.03
CA GLY A 21 -8.37 -15.61 6.41
C GLY A 21 -8.03 -14.54 7.43
N TYR A 22 -7.06 -14.86 8.29
CA TYR A 22 -6.46 -13.95 9.25
C TYR A 22 -4.94 -13.92 9.05
N SER A 23 -4.41 -12.74 8.72
CA SER A 23 -2.96 -12.52 8.61
C SER A 23 -2.35 -12.27 9.99
N LEU A 24 -1.32 -13.04 10.35
CA LEU A 24 -0.60 -12.92 11.61
C LEU A 24 0.48 -11.85 11.52
N GLY A 25 0.08 -10.58 11.71
CA GLY A 25 0.98 -9.43 11.68
C GLY A 25 1.64 -9.22 10.32
N ASP A 26 2.86 -8.67 10.32
CA ASP A 26 3.62 -8.32 9.11
C ASP A 26 4.54 -9.46 8.64
N SER A 27 4.41 -10.66 9.20
CA SER A 27 5.31 -11.80 8.99
C SER A 27 5.15 -12.51 7.64
N GLY A 28 4.21 -12.07 6.80
CA GLY A 28 3.81 -12.79 5.58
C GLY A 28 3.02 -14.08 5.83
N PHE A 29 2.71 -14.40 7.09
CA PHE A 29 1.94 -15.58 7.47
C PHE A 29 0.44 -15.29 7.55
N ARG A 30 -0.37 -16.21 7.03
CA ARG A 30 -1.84 -16.17 7.09
C ARG A 30 -2.38 -17.54 7.46
N LEU A 31 -3.38 -17.56 8.33
CA LEU A 31 -4.21 -18.73 8.57
C LEU A 31 -5.54 -18.53 7.85
N ARG A 32 -6.00 -19.52 7.09
CA ARG A 32 -7.21 -19.42 6.26
C ARG A 32 -8.07 -20.67 6.42
N GLY A 33 -9.35 -20.44 6.68
CA GLY A 33 -10.38 -21.48 6.66
C GLY A 33 -11.21 -21.36 5.39
N ASP A 34 -11.30 -22.44 4.63
CA ASP A 34 -12.07 -22.54 3.39
C ASP A 34 -13.17 -23.58 3.51
N PHE A 35 -14.30 -23.29 2.88
CA PHE A 35 -15.37 -24.25 2.67
C PHE A 35 -15.59 -24.43 1.17
N THR A 36 -15.30 -25.61 0.64
CA THR A 36 -15.38 -25.91 -0.78
C THR A 36 -16.63 -26.72 -1.09
N LEU A 37 -17.34 -26.31 -2.15
CA LEU A 37 -18.41 -27.04 -2.80
C LEU A 37 -17.94 -27.40 -4.21
N ALA A 38 -17.91 -28.68 -4.56
CA ALA A 38 -17.38 -29.09 -5.85
C ALA A 38 -18.11 -30.29 -6.45
N THR A 39 -18.11 -30.31 -7.78
CA THR A 39 -18.42 -31.49 -8.58
C THR A 39 -17.19 -31.87 -9.37
N MET A 40 -16.79 -33.13 -9.26
CA MET A 40 -15.65 -33.71 -9.94
C MET A 40 -16.11 -34.99 -10.62
N ASN A 41 -15.85 -35.05 -11.91
CA ASN A 41 -16.27 -36.12 -12.78
C ASN A 41 -15.08 -36.50 -13.67
N GLY A 42 -15.09 -37.76 -14.11
CA GLY A 42 -14.07 -38.30 -14.99
C GLY A 42 -14.57 -39.59 -15.65
N ASP A 43 -13.81 -40.08 -16.61
CA ASP A 43 -14.13 -41.28 -17.36
C ASP A 43 -12.89 -42.09 -17.71
N ASN A 44 -13.14 -43.36 -17.99
CA ASN A 44 -12.23 -44.24 -18.72
C ASN A 44 -12.94 -44.78 -19.97
N ASP A 45 -12.35 -45.76 -20.65
CA ASP A 45 -12.90 -46.31 -21.90
C ASP A 45 -14.28 -47.00 -21.76
N ARG A 46 -14.69 -47.35 -20.54
CA ARG A 46 -15.91 -48.13 -20.27
C ARG A 46 -16.91 -47.41 -19.37
N ASP A 47 -16.43 -46.74 -18.34
CA ASP A 47 -17.21 -46.23 -17.24
C ASP A 47 -16.90 -44.74 -17.01
N PHE A 48 -17.87 -43.98 -16.50
CA PHE A 48 -17.69 -42.61 -16.04
C PHE A 48 -18.23 -42.45 -14.63
N TYR A 49 -17.63 -41.55 -13.84
CA TYR A 49 -18.06 -41.26 -12.49
C TYR A 49 -18.49 -39.80 -12.31
N GLU A 50 -19.40 -39.59 -11.36
CA GLU A 50 -19.80 -38.27 -10.88
C GLU A 50 -19.64 -38.21 -9.36
N THR A 51 -18.77 -37.32 -8.89
CA THR A 51 -18.52 -37.07 -7.47
C THR A 51 -18.96 -35.67 -7.11
N SER A 52 -19.76 -35.54 -6.05
CA SER A 52 -20.06 -34.26 -5.42
C SER A 52 -19.47 -34.26 -4.01
N PHE A 53 -18.78 -33.20 -3.63
CA PHE A 53 -18.15 -33.13 -2.32
C PHE A 53 -18.20 -31.74 -1.67
N TYR A 54 -18.14 -31.78 -0.35
CA TYR A 54 -18.05 -30.65 0.57
C TYR A 54 -16.75 -30.80 1.35
N GLU A 55 -15.90 -29.80 1.34
CA GLU A 55 -14.60 -29.84 2.04
C GLU A 55 -14.50 -28.65 2.98
N GLY A 56 -14.18 -28.92 4.24
CA GLY A 56 -13.74 -27.90 5.20
C GLY A 56 -12.23 -28.01 5.36
N LEU A 57 -11.49 -26.95 5.03
CA LEU A 57 -10.04 -26.95 5.02
C LEU A 57 -9.48 -25.81 5.87
N LEU A 58 -8.50 -26.11 6.72
CA LEU A 58 -7.70 -25.11 7.42
C LEU A 58 -6.29 -25.11 6.82
N THR A 59 -5.88 -23.97 6.27
CA THR A 59 -4.58 -23.80 5.61
C THR A 59 -3.74 -22.74 6.31
N ALA A 60 -2.45 -23.03 6.41
CA ALA A 60 -1.40 -22.06 6.68
C ALA A 60 -0.80 -21.62 5.34
N GLN A 61 -0.70 -20.31 5.16
CA GLN A 61 -0.17 -19.67 3.97
C GLN A 61 1.02 -18.80 4.36
N TYR A 62 2.13 -18.93 3.64
CA TYR A 62 3.33 -18.13 3.88
C TYR A 62 3.80 -17.46 2.59
N ASP A 63 3.84 -16.13 2.60
CA ASP A 63 4.31 -15.33 1.47
C ASP A 63 5.84 -15.42 1.35
N VAL A 64 6.30 -16.18 0.36
CA VAL A 64 7.74 -16.37 0.12
C VAL A 64 8.37 -15.19 -0.61
N VAL A 65 7.58 -14.29 -1.22
CA VAL A 65 8.13 -13.12 -1.94
C VAL A 65 8.77 -12.14 -0.96
N ASN A 66 8.20 -12.01 0.25
CA ASN A 66 8.76 -11.18 1.31
C ASN A 66 10.19 -11.55 1.72
N LEU A 67 10.67 -12.76 1.37
CA LEU A 67 12.07 -13.15 1.60
C LEU A 67 13.05 -12.53 0.60
N PHE A 68 12.57 -12.09 -0.56
CA PHE A 68 13.38 -11.60 -1.67
C PHE A 68 13.26 -10.09 -1.91
N GLY A 69 12.32 -9.41 -1.26
CA GLY A 69 12.16 -7.96 -1.26
C GLY A 69 10.70 -7.50 -1.24
N ASP A 70 10.51 -6.18 -1.22
CA ASP A 70 9.18 -5.59 -1.31
C ASP A 70 8.64 -5.69 -2.75
N SER A 71 7.54 -6.40 -2.91
CA SER A 71 6.83 -6.54 -4.19
C SER A 71 5.32 -6.48 -3.95
N ASP A 72 4.61 -5.88 -4.90
CA ASP A 72 3.15 -5.95 -4.92
C ASP A 72 2.66 -7.36 -5.24
N PHE A 73 3.46 -8.15 -5.97
CA PHE A 73 3.16 -9.54 -6.25
C PHE A 73 3.41 -10.42 -5.03
N LYS A 74 2.48 -11.32 -4.74
CA LYS A 74 2.58 -12.25 -3.61
C LYS A 74 2.54 -13.69 -4.11
N LEU A 75 3.35 -14.53 -3.48
CA LEU A 75 3.37 -15.97 -3.72
C LEU A 75 3.30 -16.66 -2.38
N TYR A 76 2.16 -17.27 -2.09
CA TYR A 76 1.94 -18.02 -0.87
C TYR A 76 2.22 -19.49 -1.10
N LEU A 77 3.13 -20.07 -0.31
CA LEU A 77 3.13 -21.51 -0.09
C LEU A 77 1.99 -21.86 0.84
N THR A 78 1.17 -22.82 0.45
CA THR A 78 -0.04 -23.23 1.18
C THR A 78 0.11 -24.68 1.63
N ALA A 79 -0.14 -24.93 2.91
CA ALA A 79 -0.22 -26.27 3.46
C ALA A 79 -1.35 -26.34 4.48
N GLY A 80 -2.11 -27.43 4.52
CA GLY A 80 -3.26 -27.53 5.40
C GLY A 80 -3.79 -28.94 5.56
N ALA A 81 -4.78 -29.05 6.43
CA ALA A 81 -5.51 -30.27 6.66
C ALA A 81 -6.99 -29.95 6.87
N GLY A 82 -7.83 -30.94 6.58
CA GLY A 82 -9.27 -30.74 6.59
C GLY A 82 -10.04 -32.04 6.63
N LEU A 83 -11.34 -31.89 6.42
CA LEU A 83 -12.29 -32.99 6.32
C LEU A 83 -13.14 -32.80 5.08
N LEU A 84 -13.25 -33.86 4.28
CA LEU A 84 -14.01 -33.91 3.06
C LEU A 84 -15.16 -34.89 3.21
N PHE A 85 -16.35 -34.47 2.81
CA PHE A 85 -17.55 -35.28 2.73
C PHE A 85 -17.93 -35.41 1.28
N TYR A 86 -17.96 -36.64 0.75
CA TYR A 86 -18.28 -36.87 -0.65
C TYR A 86 -19.36 -37.93 -0.84
N TYR A 87 -19.94 -37.87 -2.02
CA TYR A 87 -20.78 -38.90 -2.58
C TYR A 87 -20.44 -39.04 -4.06
N SER A 88 -20.11 -40.27 -4.47
CA SER A 88 -19.68 -40.62 -5.82
C SER A 88 -20.56 -41.69 -6.42
N LYS A 89 -20.78 -41.63 -7.73
CA LYS A 89 -21.53 -42.62 -8.51
C LYS A 89 -20.72 -43.03 -9.73
N LEU A 90 -20.68 -44.32 -10.02
CA LEU A 90 -20.09 -44.90 -11.22
C LEU A 90 -21.18 -45.38 -12.18
N TYR A 91 -20.99 -45.11 -13.47
CA TYR A 91 -21.93 -45.44 -14.53
C TYR A 91 -21.21 -46.11 -15.71
N ASP A 92 -21.88 -47.04 -16.35
CA ASP A 92 -21.43 -47.63 -17.62
C ASP A 92 -21.72 -46.64 -18.77
N ILE A 93 -20.73 -46.35 -19.62
CA ILE A 93 -20.86 -45.37 -20.71
C ILE A 93 -21.88 -45.82 -21.77
N GLN A 94 -21.93 -47.13 -22.09
CA GLN A 94 -22.76 -47.65 -23.17
C GLN A 94 -24.24 -47.71 -22.80
N THR A 95 -24.53 -48.23 -21.60
CA THR A 95 -25.88 -48.50 -21.09
C THR A 95 -26.43 -47.35 -20.26
N ARG A 96 -25.56 -46.45 -19.77
CA ARG A 96 -25.88 -45.39 -18.80
C ARG A 96 -26.47 -45.92 -17.50
N SER A 97 -26.29 -47.20 -17.22
CA SER A 97 -26.74 -47.81 -15.98
C SER A 97 -25.73 -47.53 -14.87
N ARG A 98 -26.22 -47.29 -13.66
CA ARG A 98 -25.36 -47.08 -12.49
C ARG A 98 -24.79 -48.43 -12.06
N ILE A 99 -23.46 -48.51 -12.02
CA ILE A 99 -22.70 -49.71 -11.63
C ILE A 99 -22.49 -49.72 -10.12
N SER A 100 -22.05 -48.59 -9.56
CA SER A 100 -21.64 -48.47 -8.17
C SER A 100 -21.90 -47.07 -7.62
N GLU A 101 -21.88 -46.93 -6.30
CA GLU A 101 -21.93 -45.66 -5.59
C GLU A 101 -21.22 -45.77 -4.24
N SER A 102 -20.61 -44.66 -3.81
CA SER A 102 -19.88 -44.55 -2.56
C SER A 102 -20.24 -43.23 -1.86
N PRO A 103 -20.71 -43.27 -0.60
CA PRO A 103 -21.08 -44.46 0.17
C PRO A 103 -22.32 -45.18 -0.39
N ILE A 104 -22.53 -46.42 0.06
CA ILE A 104 -23.76 -47.16 -0.23
C ILE A 104 -24.93 -46.44 0.46
N PRO A 105 -26.03 -46.07 -0.24
CA PRO A 105 -27.08 -45.22 0.33
C PRO A 105 -27.82 -45.81 1.51
N SER A 106 -27.81 -47.14 1.65
CA SER A 106 -28.37 -47.82 2.82
C SER A 106 -27.54 -47.67 4.09
N GLU A 107 -26.27 -47.29 3.96
CA GLU A 107 -25.32 -47.20 5.08
C GLU A 107 -25.05 -45.76 5.50
N SER A 108 -24.85 -44.85 4.53
CA SER A 108 -24.61 -43.44 4.79
C SER A 108 -24.99 -42.58 3.60
N SER A 109 -25.29 -41.30 3.85
CA SER A 109 -25.48 -40.29 2.79
C SER A 109 -24.17 -39.70 2.30
N PHE A 110 -23.13 -39.67 3.14
CA PHE A 110 -21.80 -39.14 2.80
C PHE A 110 -20.69 -39.98 3.41
N SER A 111 -19.58 -40.08 2.70
CA SER A 111 -18.34 -40.66 3.21
C SER A 111 -17.41 -39.52 3.64
N ALA A 112 -16.89 -39.62 4.85
CA ALA A 112 -16.06 -38.58 5.47
C ALA A 112 -14.60 -39.02 5.46
N ASN A 113 -13.72 -38.17 4.90
CA ASN A 113 -12.30 -38.46 4.79
C ASN A 113 -11.45 -37.28 5.29
N PRO A 114 -10.39 -37.56 6.06
CA PRO A 114 -9.36 -36.56 6.29
C PRO A 114 -8.65 -36.24 4.97
N VAL A 115 -8.37 -34.97 4.76
CA VAL A 115 -7.62 -34.49 3.60
C VAL A 115 -6.39 -33.71 4.06
N LEU A 116 -5.25 -33.98 3.43
CA LEU A 116 -4.06 -33.14 3.51
C LEU A 116 -3.95 -32.34 2.23
N ALA A 117 -3.62 -31.06 2.34
CA ALA A 117 -3.53 -30.16 1.21
C ALA A 117 -2.18 -29.46 1.16
N GLY A 118 -1.63 -29.32 -0.05
CA GLY A 118 -0.36 -28.63 -0.31
C GLY A 118 -0.36 -27.96 -1.66
N GLY A 119 0.20 -26.76 -1.76
CA GLY A 119 0.24 -26.05 -3.03
C GLY A 119 0.74 -24.62 -2.93
N PHE A 120 0.37 -23.82 -3.92
CA PHE A 120 0.75 -22.41 -4.00
C PHE A 120 -0.41 -21.53 -4.46
N GLU A 121 -0.39 -20.28 -4.02
CA GLU A 121 -1.35 -19.25 -4.42
C GLU A 121 -0.59 -17.99 -4.81
N MET A 122 -0.87 -17.47 -6.01
CA MET A 122 -0.32 -16.22 -6.50
C MET A 122 -1.36 -15.14 -6.36
N GLY A 123 -1.00 -13.99 -5.80
CA GLY A 123 -1.87 -12.85 -5.59
C GLY A 123 -1.32 -11.61 -6.29
N TYR A 124 -2.19 -10.91 -7.03
CA TYR A 124 -1.90 -9.58 -7.59
C TYR A 124 -2.90 -8.55 -7.04
N PRO A 125 -2.42 -7.50 -6.34
CA PRO A 125 -3.29 -6.47 -5.77
C PRO A 125 -3.88 -5.61 -6.89
N LEU A 126 -5.20 -5.58 -6.99
CA LEU A 126 -5.93 -4.70 -7.90
C LEU A 126 -6.19 -3.33 -7.25
N SER A 127 -6.34 -3.30 -5.92
CA SER A 127 -6.50 -2.07 -5.13
C SER A 127 -5.93 -2.27 -3.71
N GLN A 128 -6.09 -1.27 -2.84
CA GLN A 128 -5.64 -1.35 -1.44
C GLN A 128 -6.29 -2.52 -0.68
N ASN A 129 -7.53 -2.88 -1.03
CA ASN A 129 -8.34 -3.86 -0.31
C ASN A 129 -8.79 -5.04 -1.20
N LEU A 130 -8.40 -5.08 -2.47
CA LEU A 130 -8.82 -6.13 -3.41
C LEU A 130 -7.60 -6.75 -4.10
N GLU A 131 -7.54 -8.07 -4.11
CA GLU A 131 -6.51 -8.88 -4.76
C GLU A 131 -7.18 -9.93 -5.65
N ILE A 132 -6.66 -10.11 -6.87
CA ILE A 132 -6.99 -11.27 -7.69
C ILE A 132 -5.98 -12.37 -7.38
N ASN A 133 -6.47 -13.58 -7.18
CA ASN A 133 -5.64 -14.73 -6.86
C ASN A 133 -5.80 -15.85 -7.90
N LEU A 134 -4.71 -16.57 -8.13
CA LEU A 134 -4.61 -17.79 -8.92
C LEU A 134 -3.92 -18.84 -8.05
N GLY A 135 -4.62 -19.91 -7.71
CA GLY A 135 -4.12 -20.96 -6.82
C GLY A 135 -4.08 -22.32 -7.50
N PHE A 136 -3.07 -23.12 -7.15
CA PHE A 136 -3.06 -24.55 -7.39
C PHE A 136 -2.77 -25.27 -6.08
N VAL A 137 -3.70 -26.13 -5.67
CA VAL A 137 -3.56 -26.90 -4.44
C VAL A 137 -3.88 -28.36 -4.73
N GLU A 138 -2.98 -29.25 -4.34
CA GLU A 138 -3.12 -30.70 -4.40
C GLU A 138 -3.69 -31.20 -3.07
N ARG A 139 -4.56 -32.21 -3.14
CA ARG A 139 -5.18 -32.87 -2.00
C ARG A 139 -4.86 -34.35 -2.02
N ALA A 140 -4.50 -34.87 -0.86
CA ALA A 140 -4.37 -36.30 -0.58
C ALA A 140 -5.46 -36.73 0.38
N LEU A 141 -6.27 -37.71 -0.03
CA LEU A 141 -7.26 -38.37 0.80
C LEU A 141 -6.60 -39.56 1.48
N ILE A 142 -6.56 -39.54 2.81
CA ILE A 142 -5.86 -40.57 3.56
C ILE A 142 -6.83 -41.72 3.86
N GLY A 143 -6.48 -42.93 3.41
CA GLY A 143 -7.26 -44.15 3.69
C GLY A 143 -8.58 -44.24 2.92
N ASN A 144 -8.69 -43.56 1.77
CA ASN A 144 -9.83 -43.68 0.87
C ASN A 144 -9.41 -43.66 -0.61
N ASP A 145 -9.89 -44.67 -1.35
CA ASP A 145 -9.66 -44.93 -2.79
C ASP A 145 -10.98 -44.93 -3.59
N TYR A 146 -12.07 -44.45 -2.99
CA TYR A 146 -13.41 -44.51 -3.58
C TYR A 146 -13.94 -43.15 -4.00
N MET A 147 -13.11 -42.09 -3.98
CA MET A 147 -13.59 -40.76 -4.34
C MET A 147 -13.82 -40.62 -5.84
N ASP A 148 -13.12 -41.39 -6.66
CA ASP A 148 -13.37 -41.53 -8.10
C ASP A 148 -14.34 -42.69 -8.46
N ALA A 149 -14.91 -43.34 -7.43
CA ALA A 149 -15.74 -44.55 -7.53
C ALA A 149 -15.11 -45.75 -8.26
N PHE A 150 -13.82 -45.72 -8.59
CA PHE A 150 -13.07 -46.87 -9.06
C PHE A 150 -12.44 -47.56 -7.85
N ALA A 151 -12.49 -48.90 -7.79
CA ALA A 151 -11.69 -49.63 -6.82
C ALA A 151 -10.30 -49.83 -7.43
N SER A 152 -9.39 -48.89 -7.21
CA SER A 152 -8.08 -48.89 -7.85
C SER A 152 -7.01 -49.67 -7.05
N GLY A 153 -7.32 -50.05 -5.81
CA GLY A 153 -6.50 -50.92 -4.99
C GLY A 153 -5.34 -50.20 -4.29
N SER A 154 -5.17 -48.90 -4.52
CA SER A 154 -4.45 -48.00 -3.62
C SER A 154 -5.25 -47.75 -2.34
N SER A 155 -4.60 -47.26 -1.29
CA SER A 155 -5.29 -46.83 -0.08
C SER A 155 -5.70 -45.35 -0.11
N ASP A 156 -5.11 -44.55 -0.99
CA ASP A 156 -5.18 -43.08 -0.95
C ASP A 156 -5.43 -42.51 -2.36
N ASP A 157 -6.39 -41.60 -2.47
CA ASP A 157 -6.70 -40.82 -3.67
C ASP A 157 -6.03 -39.43 -3.66
N LEU A 158 -5.64 -38.93 -4.83
CA LEU A 158 -5.02 -37.61 -5.02
C LEU A 158 -5.76 -36.78 -6.07
N TYR A 159 -6.08 -35.52 -5.78
CA TYR A 159 -6.68 -34.61 -6.76
C TYR A 159 -6.16 -33.17 -6.61
N GLY A 160 -6.10 -32.44 -7.73
CA GLY A 160 -5.63 -31.05 -7.77
C GLY A 160 -6.75 -30.07 -8.15
N ASN A 161 -6.80 -28.93 -7.48
CA ASN A 161 -7.70 -27.84 -7.86
C ASN A 161 -6.90 -26.64 -8.35
N LEU A 162 -7.25 -26.17 -9.55
CA LEU A 162 -6.86 -24.86 -10.06
C LEU A 162 -7.98 -23.86 -9.76
N THR A 163 -7.68 -22.77 -9.07
CA THR A 163 -8.66 -21.77 -8.65
C THR A 163 -8.29 -20.38 -9.13
N VAL A 164 -9.31 -19.61 -9.56
CA VAL A 164 -9.20 -18.18 -9.80
C VAL A 164 -10.22 -17.49 -8.91
N GLY A 165 -9.79 -16.49 -8.14
CA GLY A 165 -10.66 -15.86 -7.15
C GLY A 165 -10.29 -14.42 -6.86
N LEU A 166 -11.10 -13.82 -5.98
CA LEU A 166 -10.90 -12.48 -5.45
C LEU A 166 -10.79 -12.57 -3.94
N THR A 167 -9.82 -11.87 -3.36
CA THR A 167 -9.67 -11.70 -1.92
C THR A 167 -9.94 -10.25 -1.56
N PHE A 168 -10.91 -10.03 -0.68
CA PHE A 168 -11.19 -8.71 -0.12
C PHE A 168 -10.59 -8.60 1.28
N TYR A 169 -9.76 -7.59 1.50
CA TYR A 169 -9.15 -7.30 2.79
C TYR A 169 -10.04 -6.33 3.59
N LEU A 170 -10.56 -6.80 4.72
CA LEU A 170 -11.48 -6.04 5.58
C LEU A 170 -10.81 -4.93 6.39
N LYS A 171 -9.48 -4.95 6.50
CA LYS A 171 -8.73 -3.90 7.20
C LYS A 171 -8.23 -2.90 6.16
N ASP A 172 -8.53 -1.62 6.37
CA ASP A 172 -7.89 -0.55 5.61
C ASP A 172 -6.37 -0.70 5.78
N LYS A 173 -5.66 -0.90 4.66
CA LYS A 173 -4.21 -0.73 4.67
C LYS A 173 -3.97 0.67 5.21
N LYS A 174 -3.37 0.74 6.40
CA LYS A 174 -3.07 1.99 7.09
C LYS A 174 -2.53 2.98 6.08
N ASP A 175 -3.18 4.14 6.00
CA ASP A 175 -2.74 5.25 5.19
C ASP A 175 -1.26 5.49 5.52
N VAL A 176 -0.38 5.41 4.52
CA VAL A 176 1.09 5.48 4.70
C VAL A 176 1.51 6.81 5.35
N ASN A 177 0.59 7.78 5.42
CA ASN A 177 0.75 9.09 6.03
C ASN A 177 0.20 9.23 7.46
N MET A 178 -0.39 8.19 8.06
CA MET A 178 -0.87 8.25 9.45
C MET A 178 0.10 7.57 10.42
N VAL A 179 0.94 8.38 11.08
CA VAL A 179 1.74 7.95 12.23
C VAL A 179 0.80 7.80 13.43
N GLU A 180 0.26 6.59 13.63
CA GLU A 180 -0.36 6.26 14.91
C GLU A 180 0.73 6.12 15.98
N MET A 181 0.89 7.16 16.80
CA MET A 181 1.58 7.00 18.08
C MET A 181 0.71 6.17 19.00
N ASP A 182 1.22 4.99 19.38
CA ASP A 182 0.69 4.17 20.45
C ASP A 182 0.44 5.04 21.70
N ARG A 183 -0.72 4.91 22.37
CA ARG A 183 -1.08 5.69 23.56
C ARG A 183 0.02 5.61 24.63
N SER A 184 0.74 4.49 24.70
CA SER A 184 1.88 4.33 25.59
C SER A 184 3.06 5.26 25.25
N LYS A 185 3.33 5.45 23.94
CA LYS A 185 4.36 6.36 23.44
C LYS A 185 3.91 7.81 23.53
N TYR A 186 2.63 8.11 23.29
CA TYR A 186 2.07 9.45 23.50
C TYR A 186 2.18 9.89 24.97
N ASN A 187 1.80 9.02 25.91
CA ASN A 187 1.92 9.31 27.33
C ASN A 187 3.37 9.44 27.78
N ARG A 188 4.30 8.67 27.20
CA ARG A 188 5.74 8.85 27.42
C ARG A 188 6.26 10.15 26.82
N LEU A 189 5.76 10.58 25.65
CA LEU A 189 6.13 11.85 25.05
C LEU A 189 5.64 13.01 25.91
N ILE A 190 4.38 12.96 26.39
CA ILE A 190 3.85 13.95 27.33
C ILE A 190 4.67 13.95 28.61
N SER A 191 4.95 12.80 29.23
CA SER A 191 5.77 12.79 30.45
C SER A 191 7.20 13.28 30.23
N THR A 192 7.75 13.08 29.02
CA THR A 192 9.08 13.58 28.65
C THR A 192 9.03 15.10 28.42
N ILE A 193 8.00 15.61 27.76
CA ILE A 193 7.77 17.06 27.58
C ILE A 193 7.54 17.72 28.94
N ASP A 194 6.67 17.17 29.80
CA ASP A 194 6.43 17.67 31.16
C ASP A 194 7.71 17.62 32.01
N SER A 195 8.56 16.60 31.83
CA SER A 195 9.85 16.52 32.53
C SER A 195 10.85 17.55 32.01
N LEU A 196 10.86 17.82 30.69
CA LEU A 196 11.72 18.81 30.04
C LEU A 196 11.27 20.24 30.35
N GLU A 197 9.96 20.47 30.43
CA GLU A 197 9.37 21.76 30.81
C GLU A 197 9.60 22.04 32.30
N ASN A 198 9.54 21.01 33.15
CA ASN A 198 9.94 21.13 34.56
C ASN A 198 11.46 21.30 34.76
N THR A 199 12.32 20.73 33.90
CA THR A 199 13.77 21.02 33.95
C THR A 199 14.11 22.38 33.36
N SER A 200 13.34 22.88 32.39
CA SER A 200 13.45 24.26 31.89
C SER A 200 13.02 25.30 32.92
N ASN A 201 12.11 24.94 33.84
CA ASN A 201 11.62 25.81 34.91
C ASN A 201 12.39 25.65 36.25
N GLN A 202 13.45 24.84 36.27
CA GLN A 202 14.43 24.77 37.37
C GLN A 202 15.78 25.39 36.97
N GLY A 203 15.76 26.43 36.14
CA GLY A 203 16.88 27.37 36.07
C GLY A 203 16.89 28.23 37.32
N ASP A 204 17.99 28.18 38.07
CA ASP A 204 18.19 28.94 39.31
C ASP A 204 17.73 30.41 39.10
N PRO A 205 16.80 30.95 39.90
CA PRO A 205 16.26 32.31 39.69
C PRO A 205 17.35 33.40 39.70
N GLU A 206 18.53 33.11 40.26
CA GLU A 206 19.72 33.97 40.14
C GLU A 206 20.33 33.99 38.74
N GLU A 207 20.30 32.88 38.00
CA GLU A 207 20.89 32.80 36.65
C GLU A 207 19.99 33.46 35.60
N ILE A 208 18.67 33.36 35.76
CA ILE A 208 17.70 34.07 34.91
C ILE A 208 17.79 35.59 35.16
N ALA A 209 17.90 36.02 36.42
CA ALA A 209 18.11 37.43 36.74
C ALA A 209 19.45 37.97 36.21
N ARG A 210 20.51 37.15 36.24
CA ARG A 210 21.83 37.50 35.66
C ARG A 210 21.75 37.63 34.14
N LEU A 211 21.05 36.73 33.46
CA LEU A 211 20.88 36.78 32.01
C LEU A 211 19.98 37.93 31.56
N GLU A 212 18.95 38.30 32.33
CA GLU A 212 18.16 39.50 32.07
C GLU A 212 18.97 40.79 32.27
N MET A 213 19.83 40.86 33.29
CA MET A 213 20.77 41.97 33.45
C MET A 213 21.79 42.01 32.30
N GLU A 214 22.36 40.86 31.91
CA GLU A 214 23.31 40.79 30.81
C GLU A 214 22.66 41.14 29.45
N SER A 215 21.37 40.79 29.26
CA SER A 215 20.60 41.19 28.08
C SER A 215 20.35 42.70 28.07
N LYS A 216 19.96 43.30 29.21
CA LYS A 216 19.80 44.75 29.32
C LYS A 216 21.10 45.51 29.07
N ASP A 217 22.22 45.00 29.57
CA ASP A 217 23.54 45.58 29.33
C ASP A 217 23.94 45.48 27.84
N LYS A 218 23.59 44.38 27.18
CA LYS A 218 23.79 44.22 25.73
C LYS A 218 22.89 45.15 24.92
N ASP A 219 21.64 45.36 25.31
CA ASP A 219 20.72 46.29 24.64
C ASP A 219 21.18 47.75 24.78
N VAL A 220 21.68 48.13 25.96
CA VAL A 220 22.30 49.46 26.17
C VAL A 220 23.54 49.61 25.29
N LYS A 221 24.35 48.55 25.17
CA LYS A 221 25.54 48.57 24.31
C LYS A 221 25.17 48.64 22.83
N ILE A 222 24.09 47.99 22.39
CA ILE A 222 23.55 48.11 21.04
C ILE A 222 23.08 49.55 20.78
N GLN A 223 22.34 50.17 21.70
CA GLN A 223 21.92 51.57 21.55
C GLN A 223 23.10 52.55 21.48
N ILE A 224 24.15 52.33 22.29
CA ILE A 224 25.36 53.15 22.22
C ILE A 224 26.04 52.98 20.87
N LEU A 225 26.16 51.74 20.38
CA LEU A 225 26.75 51.45 19.08
C LEU A 225 25.91 51.97 17.92
N GLU A 226 24.58 51.96 18.02
CA GLU A 226 23.66 52.55 17.04
C GLU A 226 23.78 54.08 17.01
N ASN A 227 23.84 54.73 18.18
CA ASN A 227 24.10 56.17 18.26
C ASN A 227 25.48 56.53 17.70
N GLU A 228 26.48 55.69 17.92
CA GLU A 228 27.82 55.86 17.34
C GLU A 228 27.80 55.67 15.82
N LEU A 229 27.07 54.67 15.31
CA LEU A 229 26.82 54.43 13.88
C LEU A 229 26.08 55.59 13.22
N ASP A 230 25.06 56.14 13.87
CA ASP A 230 24.32 57.32 13.39
C ASP A 230 25.18 58.59 13.43
N SER A 231 26.06 58.73 14.43
CA SER A 231 27.05 59.81 14.46
C SER A 231 28.11 59.69 13.35
N LEU A 232 28.48 58.45 12.99
CA LEU A 232 29.40 58.14 11.89
C LEU A 232 28.72 58.34 10.53
N ARG A 233 27.44 58.01 10.40
CA ARG A 233 26.61 58.30 9.21
C ARG A 233 26.36 59.79 9.03
N ALA A 234 26.19 60.55 10.12
CA ALA A 234 26.06 62.01 10.08
C ALA A 234 27.35 62.73 9.63
N LYS A 235 28.50 62.04 9.59
CA LYS A 235 29.78 62.57 9.13
C LYS A 235 30.13 62.24 7.68
N VAL A 236 29.26 61.55 6.94
CA VAL A 236 29.45 61.30 5.51
C VAL A 236 28.73 62.37 4.69
N VAL A 237 29.55 63.07 3.92
CA VAL A 237 29.29 64.18 3.01
C VAL A 237 28.04 63.97 2.14
N LYS A 238 27.24 65.04 2.03
CA LYS A 238 26.12 65.22 1.11
C LYS A 238 26.47 64.76 -0.31
N ILE A 239 25.73 63.77 -0.81
CA ILE A 239 25.49 63.60 -2.25
C ILE A 239 23.98 63.39 -2.40
N ASP A 240 23.32 64.40 -2.98
CA ASP A 240 21.98 64.30 -3.52
C ASP A 240 21.95 63.22 -4.60
N THR A 241 21.13 62.19 -4.43
CA THR A 241 20.55 61.46 -5.56
C THR A 241 19.35 60.63 -5.11
N GLU A 242 18.19 61.08 -5.57
CA GLU A 242 17.08 60.27 -6.10
C GLU A 242 16.37 59.27 -5.19
N LYS A 243 15.07 59.55 -5.03
CA LYS A 243 13.97 58.63 -4.75
C LYS A 243 14.33 57.18 -5.08
N ARG A 244 14.38 56.32 -4.05
CA ARG A 244 14.31 54.86 -4.23
C ARG A 244 12.98 54.52 -4.90
N ASN A 245 13.01 54.41 -6.22
CA ASN A 245 12.05 53.66 -7.01
C ASN A 245 12.04 52.23 -6.47
N ILE A 246 11.03 51.89 -5.68
CA ILE A 246 10.62 50.51 -5.50
C ILE A 246 10.02 50.11 -6.86
N PRO A 247 10.61 49.15 -7.60
CA PRO A 247 10.02 48.70 -8.85
C PRO A 247 8.59 48.21 -8.58
N PRO A 248 7.59 48.61 -9.38
CA PRO A 248 6.24 48.09 -9.23
C PRO A 248 6.28 46.56 -9.33
N ALA A 249 5.46 45.89 -8.51
CA ALA A 249 5.35 44.45 -8.52
C ALA A 249 5.11 43.96 -9.97
N PRO A 250 5.84 42.94 -10.46
CA PRO A 250 5.51 42.35 -11.75
C PRO A 250 4.09 41.83 -11.68
N ASP A 251 3.27 42.29 -12.61
CA ASP A 251 1.84 42.04 -12.70
C ASP A 251 1.58 40.53 -12.82
N SER A 252 1.08 39.93 -11.74
CA SER A 252 0.81 38.50 -11.67
C SER A 252 -0.22 38.06 -12.71
N GLU A 253 -1.09 38.96 -13.17
CA GLU A 253 -2.08 38.66 -14.20
C GLU A 253 -1.45 38.59 -15.60
N ALA A 254 -0.47 39.45 -15.89
CA ALA A 254 0.24 39.43 -17.18
C ALA A 254 1.05 38.14 -17.38
N LEU A 255 1.65 37.61 -16.31
CA LEU A 255 2.41 36.35 -16.35
C LEU A 255 1.51 35.11 -16.43
N LEU A 256 0.28 35.18 -15.91
CA LEU A 256 -0.71 34.10 -16.01
C LEU A 256 -1.43 34.07 -17.38
N SER A 257 -1.41 35.17 -18.14
CA SER A 257 -2.19 35.35 -19.37
C SER A 257 -1.90 34.39 -20.53
N SER A 258 -0.73 33.74 -20.56
CA SER A 258 -0.38 32.75 -21.58
C SER A 258 -0.53 31.31 -21.06
N PRO A 259 -1.30 30.43 -21.74
CA PRO A 259 -1.56 29.09 -21.25
C PRO A 259 -0.32 28.19 -21.36
N ARG A 260 0.50 28.16 -20.31
CA ARG A 260 1.77 27.42 -20.25
C ARG A 260 1.77 26.41 -19.11
N TYR A 261 2.52 25.33 -19.28
CA TYR A 261 2.81 24.35 -18.23
C TYR A 261 3.94 24.87 -17.35
N ARG A 262 3.66 25.10 -16.07
CA ARG A 262 4.61 25.70 -15.13
C ARG A 262 4.98 24.70 -14.04
N ILE A 263 6.27 24.60 -13.74
CA ILE A 263 6.77 23.75 -12.64
C ILE A 263 6.74 24.59 -11.36
N ILE A 264 5.93 24.16 -10.39
CA ILE A 264 5.82 24.79 -9.07
C ILE A 264 6.68 24.02 -8.09
N VAL A 265 7.51 24.74 -7.34
CA VAL A 265 8.47 24.17 -6.39
C VAL A 265 8.15 24.50 -4.93
N ALA A 266 7.32 25.51 -4.68
CA ALA A 266 6.81 25.83 -3.35
C ALA A 266 5.47 26.57 -3.41
N SER A 267 4.66 26.41 -2.36
CA SER A 267 3.49 27.25 -2.07
C SER A 267 3.58 27.75 -0.64
N LEU A 268 3.60 29.07 -0.45
CA LEU A 268 3.95 29.72 0.81
C LEU A 268 2.96 30.84 1.16
N PRO A 269 2.73 31.14 2.44
CA PRO A 269 1.67 32.06 2.87
C PRO A 269 2.02 33.54 2.65
N SER A 270 3.29 33.89 2.43
CA SER A 270 3.70 35.27 2.19
C SER A 270 4.77 35.38 1.09
N ARG A 271 4.77 36.52 0.39
CA ARG A 271 5.79 36.85 -0.61
C ARG A 271 7.21 36.85 -0.01
N THR A 272 7.36 37.34 1.22
CA THR A 272 8.65 37.35 1.93
C THR A 272 9.18 35.94 2.16
N MET A 273 8.30 34.99 2.53
CA MET A 273 8.70 33.59 2.67
C MET A 273 9.05 32.96 1.32
N ALA A 274 8.28 33.26 0.26
CA ALA A 274 8.58 32.80 -1.09
C ALA A 274 9.94 33.31 -1.59
N GLN A 275 10.26 34.58 -1.33
CA GLN A 275 11.57 35.13 -1.66
C GLN A 275 12.68 34.46 -0.87
N ARG A 276 12.53 34.32 0.46
CA ARG A 276 13.51 33.60 1.29
C ARG A 276 13.73 32.16 0.84
N TRP A 277 12.68 31.51 0.32
CA TRP A 277 12.79 30.16 -0.23
C TRP A 277 13.65 30.15 -1.51
N ILE A 278 13.42 31.09 -2.44
CA ILE A 278 14.25 31.27 -3.65
C ILE A 278 15.71 31.54 -3.25
N ASP A 279 15.92 32.43 -2.28
CA ASP A 279 17.26 32.83 -1.84
C ASP A 279 18.05 31.64 -1.26
N ARG A 280 17.37 30.72 -0.58
CA ARG A 280 17.97 29.49 0.00
C ARG A 280 18.03 28.30 -0.96
N SER A 281 17.33 28.35 -2.08
CA SER A 281 17.28 27.24 -3.04
C SER A 281 18.61 27.08 -3.78
N ASN A 282 18.99 25.83 -4.03
CA ASN A 282 20.15 25.46 -4.85
C ASN A 282 19.80 25.30 -6.34
N LEU A 283 18.54 25.54 -6.71
CA LEU A 283 18.09 25.55 -8.10
C LEU A 283 18.53 26.82 -8.81
N ASP A 284 18.53 26.79 -10.15
CA ASP A 284 18.77 27.98 -10.95
C ASP A 284 17.66 29.03 -10.71
N LYS A 285 18.08 30.23 -10.29
CA LYS A 285 17.16 31.32 -9.89
C LYS A 285 16.81 32.24 -11.06
N SER A 286 17.45 32.05 -12.22
CA SER A 286 17.37 32.95 -13.37
C SER A 286 15.95 33.14 -13.92
N GLU A 287 15.15 32.07 -13.91
CA GLU A 287 13.78 32.04 -14.44
C GLU A 287 12.70 31.88 -13.34
N MET A 288 13.08 31.99 -12.06
CA MET A 288 12.15 31.81 -10.96
C MET A 288 11.23 33.02 -10.78
N ILE A 289 9.93 32.75 -10.63
CA ILE A 289 8.90 33.79 -10.50
C ILE A 289 7.98 33.46 -9.33
N ILE A 290 7.61 34.47 -8.55
CA ILE A 290 6.60 34.35 -7.49
C ILE A 290 5.26 34.83 -8.04
N VAL A 291 4.25 33.97 -7.97
CA VAL A 291 2.88 34.28 -8.40
C VAL A 291 1.92 34.11 -7.24
N TYR A 292 1.07 35.10 -7.02
CA TYR A 292 -0.02 34.99 -6.04
C TYR A 292 -1.22 34.29 -6.69
N VAL A 293 -1.76 33.26 -6.03
CA VAL A 293 -2.95 32.54 -6.49
C VAL A 293 -4.11 32.86 -5.54
N SER A 294 -5.07 33.65 -6.02
CA SER A 294 -6.22 34.13 -5.27
C SER A 294 -7.05 33.01 -4.64
N ASP A 295 -7.31 31.95 -5.41
CA ASP A 295 -8.20 30.85 -5.01
C ASP A 295 -7.70 30.07 -3.80
N LEU A 296 -6.38 30.11 -3.57
CA LEU A 296 -5.72 29.38 -2.49
C LEU A 296 -5.09 30.32 -1.46
N ASN A 297 -5.19 31.64 -1.63
CA ASN A 297 -4.56 32.65 -0.79
C ASN A 297 -3.06 32.35 -0.51
N THR A 298 -2.32 31.91 -1.53
CA THR A 298 -0.91 31.49 -1.39
C THR A 298 -0.03 32.06 -2.49
N TYR A 299 1.24 32.28 -2.15
CA TYR A 299 2.30 32.65 -3.07
C TYR A 299 3.02 31.40 -3.55
N ARG A 300 2.96 31.13 -4.85
CA ARG A 300 3.63 30.02 -5.50
C ARG A 300 4.96 30.45 -6.10
N VAL A 301 5.99 29.65 -5.90
CA VAL A 301 7.27 29.79 -6.58
C VAL A 301 7.27 28.90 -7.80
N ILE A 302 7.36 29.53 -8.97
CA ILE A 302 7.44 28.88 -10.28
C ILE A 302 8.92 28.82 -10.66
N TYR A 303 9.41 27.65 -11.02
CA TYR A 303 10.80 27.45 -11.45
C TYR A 303 11.00 27.80 -12.93
N LYS A 304 10.25 27.15 -13.83
CA LYS A 304 10.29 27.37 -15.28
C LYS A 304 8.92 27.12 -15.90
N SER A 305 8.71 27.70 -17.09
CA SER A 305 7.47 27.58 -17.86
C SER A 305 7.73 27.00 -19.25
N TYR A 306 6.85 26.11 -19.71
CA TYR A 306 6.96 25.40 -20.98
C TYR A 306 5.64 25.42 -21.76
N ASP A 307 5.72 25.38 -23.08
CA ASP A 307 4.52 25.33 -23.94
C ASP A 307 3.91 23.91 -24.01
N SER A 308 4.71 22.86 -23.78
CA SER A 308 4.25 21.45 -23.78
C SER A 308 4.41 20.78 -22.42
N TYR A 309 3.50 19.86 -22.09
CA TYR A 309 3.55 19.07 -20.86
C TYR A 309 4.78 18.14 -20.83
N GLU A 310 5.16 17.59 -21.98
CA GLU A 310 6.30 16.68 -22.10
C GLU A 310 7.63 17.38 -21.76
N ALA A 311 7.82 18.61 -22.25
CA ALA A 311 8.98 19.42 -21.92
C ALA A 311 9.03 19.74 -20.41
N ALA A 312 7.89 20.14 -19.84
CA ALA A 312 7.79 20.38 -18.39
C ALA A 312 8.07 19.11 -17.57
N ARG A 313 7.60 17.94 -18.00
CA ARG A 313 7.79 16.66 -17.29
C ARG A 313 9.25 16.22 -17.26
N LYS A 314 9.97 16.40 -18.36
CA LYS A 314 11.40 16.07 -18.45
C LYS A 314 12.23 16.91 -17.46
N GLU A 315 11.98 18.22 -17.40
CA GLU A 315 12.66 19.10 -16.44
C GLU A 315 12.20 18.83 -15.00
N GLN A 316 10.90 18.56 -14.77
CA GLN A 316 10.37 18.26 -13.44
C GLN A 316 11.08 17.05 -12.81
N GLN A 317 11.40 16.01 -13.59
CA GLN A 317 12.13 14.85 -13.08
C GLN A 317 13.52 15.24 -12.52
N GLN A 318 14.19 16.18 -13.17
CA GLN A 318 15.48 16.71 -12.68
C GLN A 318 15.26 17.56 -11.42
N VAL A 319 14.27 18.45 -11.43
CA VAL A 319 13.94 19.30 -10.28
C VAL A 319 13.54 18.47 -9.06
N LYS A 320 12.86 17.34 -9.25
CA LYS A 320 12.45 16.42 -8.17
C LYS A 320 13.61 15.80 -7.39
N SER A 321 14.81 15.78 -7.96
CA SER A 321 16.01 15.36 -7.23
C SER A 321 16.43 16.37 -6.14
N VAL A 322 16.04 17.64 -6.28
CA VAL A 322 16.35 18.74 -5.34
C VAL A 322 15.12 19.11 -4.51
N VAL A 323 13.94 19.09 -5.12
CA VAL A 323 12.65 19.44 -4.50
C VAL A 323 11.65 18.32 -4.82
N SER A 324 11.57 17.32 -3.93
CA SER A 324 10.73 16.12 -4.09
C SER A 324 9.28 16.44 -4.47
N ASP A 325 8.77 17.52 -3.88
CA ASP A 325 7.37 17.87 -3.94
C ASP A 325 7.00 18.66 -5.21
N ALA A 326 7.95 18.95 -6.11
CA ALA A 326 7.68 19.76 -7.29
C ALA A 326 6.59 19.15 -8.20
N TRP A 327 5.65 19.98 -8.66
CA TRP A 327 4.53 19.57 -9.51
C TRP A 327 4.33 20.49 -10.71
N ILE A 328 3.60 20.01 -11.72
CA ILE A 328 3.26 20.78 -12.92
C ILE A 328 1.82 21.25 -12.81
N LYS A 329 1.59 22.53 -13.13
CA LYS A 329 0.25 23.08 -13.30
C LYS A 329 0.19 23.89 -14.58
N LYS A 330 -0.87 23.70 -15.36
CA LYS A 330 -1.23 24.61 -16.43
C LYS A 330 -2.03 25.76 -15.84
N PHE A 331 -1.60 26.96 -16.16
CA PHE A 331 -2.27 28.20 -15.82
C PHE A 331 -2.82 28.82 -17.09
#